data_AF-A0A821M1G5-F1
#
_entry.id   AF-A0A821M1G5-F1
#
_cell.length_a   1.000
_cell.length_b   1.000
_cell.length_c   1.000
_cell.angle_alpha   90.00
_cell.angle_beta   90.00
_cell.angle_gamma   90.00
#
_symmetry.space_group_name_H-M   'P 1'
#
loop_
_entity.id
_entity.type
_entity.pdbx_description
1 polymer ?
#
loop_
_entity_poly.entity_id
_entity_poly.type
_entity_poly.pdbx_seq_one_letter_code
_entity_poly.pdbx_strand_id
1 'polypeptide(L)'
;MIQDFVLHRHALIILDGLDAVATFELRAQALKLIQDFIDSFVLSSDFISAYDDVQLAKMWPTQVDRCEGIELGNVIIITGRISGYDVQPLRSELIAHHRIIPMTPKDVSDFVTTWCTDVQAKVISLLITIVPELKDRQLTASQDWLCVSKLLE
;
A
#
# COMPACT_ATOMS: atom_id res chain seq x y z
N MET A 1 15.04 11.65 13.93
CA MET A 1 13.68 12.23 13.99
C MET A 1 13.07 12.16 12.58
N ILE A 2 11.74 12.14 12.38
CA ILE A 2 11.13 12.03 11.03
C ILE A 2 11.65 13.10 10.04
N GLN A 3 11.93 14.30 10.56
CA GLN A 3 12.54 15.39 9.80
C GLN A 3 13.86 14.98 9.15
N ASP A 4 14.70 14.19 9.82
CA ASP A 4 15.96 13.71 9.25
C ASP A 4 15.69 12.80 8.06
N PHE A 5 14.71 11.90 8.12
CA PHE A 5 14.37 11.05 6.97
C PHE A 5 13.87 11.86 5.78
N VAL A 6 13.08 12.90 6.02
CA VAL A 6 12.61 13.81 4.97
C VAL A 6 13.78 14.61 4.38
N LEU A 7 14.64 15.18 5.22
CA LEU A 7 15.81 15.95 4.78
C LEU A 7 16.81 15.10 3.98
N HIS A 8 16.97 13.82 4.37
CA HIS A 8 17.85 12.86 3.68
C HIS A 8 17.13 12.04 2.59
N ARG A 9 15.88 12.39 2.23
CA ARG A 9 15.10 11.82 1.11
C ARG A 9 14.74 10.34 1.21
N HIS A 10 14.54 9.85 2.42
CA HIS A 10 14.23 8.45 2.68
C HIS A 10 12.83 8.25 3.25
N ALA A 11 11.94 9.20 3.01
CA ALA A 11 10.58 9.10 3.47
C ALA A 11 9.65 8.65 2.34
N LEU A 12 8.91 7.56 2.59
CA LEU A 12 7.63 7.31 1.95
C LEU A 12 6.54 7.93 2.84
N ILE A 13 5.82 8.89 2.30
CA ILE A 13 4.75 9.61 2.99
C ILE A 13 3.42 9.21 2.34
N ILE A 14 2.50 8.70 3.14
CA ILE A 14 1.15 8.34 2.68
C ILE A 14 0.16 9.29 3.35
N LEU A 15 -0.54 10.07 2.52
CA LEU A 15 -1.65 10.91 2.93
C LEU A 15 -2.95 10.24 2.49
N ASP A 16 -3.66 9.64 3.44
CA ASP A 16 -4.89 8.90 3.17
C ASP A 16 -6.13 9.78 3.36
N GLY A 17 -7.06 9.73 2.39
CA GLY A 17 -8.39 10.33 2.52
C GLY A 17 -8.39 11.86 2.45
N LEU A 18 -7.76 12.47 1.45
CA LEU A 18 -7.78 13.93 1.26
C LEU A 18 -9.20 14.51 1.13
N ASP A 19 -10.17 13.71 0.68
CA ASP A 19 -11.58 14.08 0.60
C ASP A 19 -12.31 14.13 1.94
N ALA A 20 -11.72 13.63 3.03
CA ALA A 20 -12.27 13.73 4.37
C ALA A 20 -12.17 15.14 4.97
N VAL A 21 -11.42 16.04 4.34
CA VAL A 21 -11.32 17.44 4.77
C VAL A 21 -12.66 18.14 4.55
N ALA A 22 -13.36 18.44 5.65
CA ALA A 22 -14.79 18.78 5.65
C ALA A 22 -15.15 20.09 4.94
N THR A 23 -14.23 21.05 4.85
CA THR A 23 -14.48 22.38 4.27
C THR A 23 -13.58 22.65 3.08
N PHE A 24 -14.10 23.40 2.11
CA PHE A 24 -13.34 23.82 0.94
C PHE A 24 -12.06 24.59 1.31
N GLU A 25 -12.13 25.50 2.30
CA GLU A 25 -11.02 26.34 2.72
C GLU A 25 -9.88 25.51 3.33
N LEU A 26 -10.18 24.60 4.26
CA LEU A 26 -9.19 23.70 4.84
C LEU A 26 -8.58 22.77 3.77
N ARG A 27 -9.38 22.31 2.81
CA ARG A 27 -8.88 21.48 1.70
C ARG A 27 -7.89 22.26 0.84
N ALA A 28 -8.21 23.52 0.51
CA ALA A 28 -7.32 24.39 -0.25
C ALA A 28 -6.00 24.66 0.50
N GLN A 29 -6.06 24.87 1.82
CA GLN A 29 -4.87 25.03 2.67
C GLN A 29 -4.02 23.75 2.71
N ALA A 30 -4.65 22.59 2.89
CA ALA A 30 -3.95 21.31 2.89
C ALA A 30 -3.26 21.05 1.55
N LEU A 31 -3.96 21.25 0.44
CA LEU A 31 -3.39 21.15 -0.91
C LEU A 31 -2.20 22.10 -1.11
N LYS A 32 -2.31 23.33 -0.61
CA LYS A 32 -1.20 24.30 -0.69
C LYS A 32 0.02 23.83 0.10
N LEU A 33 -0.15 23.34 1.32
CA LEU A 33 0.94 22.79 2.13
C LEU A 33 1.60 21.57 1.48
N ILE A 34 0.78 20.68 0.88
CA ILE A 34 1.28 19.53 0.14
C ILE A 34 2.09 19.97 -1.07
N GLN A 35 1.59 20.94 -1.85
CA GLN A 35 2.32 21.48 -3.00
C GLN A 35 3.66 22.09 -2.55
N ASP A 36 3.65 22.92 -1.51
CA ASP A 36 4.87 23.55 -0.98
C ASP A 36 5.88 22.49 -0.47
N PHE A 37 5.39 21.39 0.11
CA PHE A 37 6.21 20.26 0.51
C PHE A 37 6.84 19.55 -0.70
N ILE A 38 6.06 19.22 -1.72
CA ILE A 38 6.55 18.59 -2.96
C ILE A 38 7.63 19.47 -3.59
N ASP A 39 7.36 20.77 -3.71
CA ASP A 39 8.26 21.72 -4.34
C ASP A 39 9.58 21.88 -3.56
N SER A 40 9.56 21.67 -2.25
CA SER A 40 10.74 21.88 -1.37
C SER A 40 11.53 20.61 -1.05
N PHE A 41 10.87 19.45 -0.97
CA PHE A 41 11.46 18.23 -0.41
C PHE A 41 11.38 17.00 -1.31
N VAL A 42 10.57 17.04 -2.37
CA VAL A 42 10.56 15.99 -3.41
C VAL A 42 11.45 16.40 -4.57
N LEU A 43 11.51 17.70 -4.88
CA LEU A 43 12.39 18.31 -5.87
C LEU A 43 13.77 18.63 -5.29
N SER A 44 14.84 18.17 -5.94
CA SER A 44 16.14 18.80 -5.81
C SER A 44 17.05 18.45 -6.97
N SER A 45 17.62 19.48 -7.59
CA SER A 45 18.65 19.39 -8.62
C SER A 45 20.02 18.89 -8.13
N ASP A 46 20.35 18.97 -6.83
CA ASP A 46 21.77 19.00 -6.43
C ASP A 46 22.17 18.18 -5.18
N PHE A 47 21.62 16.98 -4.93
CA PHE A 47 22.10 16.22 -3.76
C PHE A 47 22.05 14.70 -3.96
N ILE A 48 23.24 14.10 -3.92
CA ILE A 48 23.52 12.69 -3.67
C ILE A 48 23.44 12.50 -2.14
N SER A 49 22.57 11.60 -1.68
CA SER A 49 22.42 11.25 -0.26
C SER A 49 23.69 10.60 0.28
N ALA A 50 24.01 10.78 1.56
CA ALA A 50 25.08 10.02 2.23
C ALA A 50 24.82 8.49 2.28
N TYR A 51 23.63 8.04 1.85
CA TYR A 51 23.27 6.62 1.68
C TYR A 51 23.26 6.16 0.21
N ASP A 52 23.53 7.07 -0.73
CA ASP A 52 23.97 6.69 -2.09
C ASP A 52 25.43 6.19 -2.07
N ASP A 53 26.04 6.15 -0.88
CA ASP A 53 27.29 5.47 -0.61
C ASP A 53 27.16 3.99 -1.01
N VAL A 54 27.97 3.61 -2.00
CA VAL A 54 28.04 2.28 -2.62
C VAL A 54 28.19 1.16 -1.57
N GLN A 55 28.61 1.49 -0.35
CA GLN A 55 28.72 0.60 0.80
C GLN A 55 27.36 0.15 1.38
N LEU A 56 26.37 1.04 1.49
CA LEU A 56 25.01 0.70 1.98
C LEU A 56 24.20 -0.03 0.91
N ALA A 57 24.37 0.35 -0.35
CA ALA A 57 23.79 -0.35 -1.50
C ALA A 57 24.25 -1.82 -1.60
N LYS A 58 25.42 -2.18 -1.06
CA LYS A 58 25.94 -3.55 -0.99
C LYS A 58 25.36 -4.39 0.15
N MET A 59 24.76 -3.75 1.17
CA MET A 59 24.13 -4.46 2.30
C MET A 59 22.69 -4.89 2.01
N TRP A 60 22.03 -4.28 1.01
CA TRP A 60 20.73 -4.73 0.54
C TRP A 60 20.88 -5.88 -0.47
N PRO A 61 20.00 -6.90 -0.43
CA PRO A 61 20.06 -8.01 -1.37
C PRO A 61 20.08 -7.47 -2.80
N THR A 62 21.07 -7.90 -3.57
CA THR A 62 21.41 -7.47 -4.94
C THR A 62 20.34 -7.76 -6.01
N GLN A 63 19.10 -7.98 -5.61
CA GLN A 63 17.94 -8.25 -6.47
C GLN A 63 16.67 -7.57 -5.96
N VAL A 64 16.77 -6.37 -5.39
CA VAL A 64 15.61 -5.47 -5.51
C VAL A 64 15.70 -4.93 -6.93
N ASP A 65 14.85 -5.44 -7.82
CA ASP A 65 14.53 -4.81 -9.10
C ASP A 65 14.33 -3.32 -8.81
N ARG A 66 15.36 -2.51 -9.06
CA ARG A 66 15.21 -1.07 -9.02
C ARG A 66 14.33 -0.78 -10.22
N CYS A 67 13.08 -0.36 -9.98
CA CYS A 67 12.22 0.11 -11.06
C CYS A 67 12.99 1.21 -11.78
N GLU A 68 13.40 0.96 -13.03
CA GLU A 68 13.98 1.96 -13.90
C GLU A 68 13.01 3.16 -13.93
N GLY A 69 13.50 4.34 -13.56
CA GLY A 69 12.72 5.59 -13.58
C GLY A 69 12.32 6.18 -12.22
N ILE A 70 12.63 5.53 -11.08
CA ILE A 70 12.51 6.21 -9.78
C ILE A 70 13.84 6.90 -9.48
N GLU A 71 13.93 8.19 -9.83
CA GLU A 71 15.00 9.05 -9.31
C GLU A 71 14.91 9.11 -7.77
N LEU A 72 16.07 8.99 -7.12
CA LEU A 72 16.22 8.94 -5.66
C LEU A 72 15.58 10.17 -5.00
N GLY A 73 14.62 9.97 -4.09
CA GLY A 73 13.85 11.06 -3.49
C GLY A 73 12.81 10.63 -2.45
N ASN A 74 12.24 11.62 -1.74
CA ASN A 74 11.03 11.37 -0.96
C ASN A 74 9.87 11.01 -1.91
N VAL A 75 9.10 9.99 -1.55
CA VAL A 75 7.91 9.59 -2.30
C VAL A 75 6.68 9.97 -1.50
N ILE A 76 5.72 10.61 -2.16
CA ILE A 76 4.43 10.94 -1.56
C ILE A 76 3.30 10.25 -2.33
N ILE A 77 2.45 9.53 -1.61
CA ILE A 77 1.21 8.93 -2.13
C ILE A 77 0.05 9.63 -1.46
N ILE A 78 -0.86 10.15 -2.27
CA ILE A 78 -2.04 10.86 -1.80
C ILE A 78 -3.26 10.10 -2.33
N THR A 79 -4.13 9.66 -1.43
CA THR A 79 -5.39 9.01 -1.79
C THR A 79 -6.56 9.95 -1.49
N GLY A 80 -7.65 9.75 -2.20
CA GLY A 80 -8.91 10.40 -1.92
C GLY A 80 -9.89 10.24 -3.06
N ARG A 81 -11.11 10.72 -2.85
CA ARG A 81 -12.10 10.81 -3.94
C ARG A 81 -11.73 11.90 -4.93
N ILE A 82 -11.98 11.61 -6.21
CA ILE A 82 -11.86 12.60 -7.29
C ILE A 82 -12.83 13.78 -7.12
N SER A 83 -13.95 13.58 -6.42
CA SER A 83 -14.96 14.61 -6.18
C SER A 83 -14.35 15.85 -5.51
N GLY A 84 -14.43 16.98 -6.21
CA GLY A 84 -13.87 18.26 -5.77
C GLY A 84 -12.36 18.40 -5.93
N TYR A 85 -11.64 17.35 -6.35
CA TYR A 85 -10.21 17.46 -6.68
C TYR A 85 -10.01 18.20 -8.01
N ASP A 86 -10.89 17.99 -8.98
CA ASP A 86 -10.85 18.67 -10.28
C ASP A 86 -10.92 20.20 -10.19
N VAL A 87 -11.49 20.72 -9.09
CA VAL A 87 -11.63 22.17 -8.85
C VAL A 87 -10.29 22.79 -8.46
N GLN A 88 -9.44 22.06 -7.74
CA GLN A 88 -8.13 22.53 -7.29
C GLN A 88 -7.13 21.35 -7.27
N PRO A 89 -6.73 20.84 -8.45
CA PRO A 89 -5.79 19.72 -8.50
C PRO A 89 -4.38 20.18 -8.14
N LEU A 90 -3.58 19.28 -7.58
CA LEU A 90 -2.13 19.49 -7.50
C LEU A 90 -1.56 19.48 -8.92
N ARG A 91 -0.73 20.47 -9.23
CA ARG A 91 -0.18 20.67 -10.58
C ARG A 91 1.33 20.70 -10.50
N SER A 92 1.96 19.67 -11.05
CA SER A 92 3.40 19.60 -11.28
C SER A 92 3.67 18.48 -12.28
N GLU A 93 4.71 18.63 -13.09
CA GLU A 93 5.17 17.61 -14.03
C GLU A 93 5.64 16.32 -13.32
N LEU A 94 5.88 16.40 -12.02
CA LEU A 94 6.35 15.31 -11.17
C LEU A 94 5.20 14.52 -10.53
N ILE A 95 3.96 15.01 -10.66
CA ILE A 95 2.81 14.39 -10.04
C ILE A 95 2.11 13.51 -11.07
N ALA A 96 2.21 12.21 -10.86
CA ALA A 96 1.41 11.23 -11.57
C ALA A 96 0.03 11.09 -10.90
N HIS A 97 -1.03 11.25 -11.70
CA HIS A 97 -2.40 11.06 -11.23
C HIS A 97 -2.91 9.70 -11.71
N HIS A 98 -3.26 8.83 -10.76
CA HIS A 98 -3.79 7.50 -11.06
C HIS A 98 -5.23 7.38 -10.57
N ARG A 99 -6.10 6.87 -11.45
CA ARG A 99 -7.47 6.53 -11.10
C ARG A 99 -7.59 5.03 -10.91
N ILE A 100 -7.98 4.61 -9.70
CA ILE A 100 -8.38 3.24 -9.45
C ILE A 100 -9.76 3.03 -10.07
N ILE A 101 -9.84 2.13 -11.05
CA ILE A 101 -11.09 1.75 -11.71
C ILE A 101 -11.72 0.55 -11.01
N PRO A 102 -13.06 0.41 -11.03
CA PRO A 102 -13.72 -0.78 -10.51
C PRO A 102 -13.21 -2.04 -11.21
N MET A 103 -13.00 -3.09 -10.43
CA MET A 103 -12.65 -4.42 -10.94
C MET A 103 -13.74 -4.93 -11.88
N THR A 104 -13.35 -5.65 -12.94
CA THR A 104 -14.33 -6.30 -13.81
C THR A 104 -15.01 -7.47 -13.08
N PRO A 105 -16.20 -7.93 -13.52
CA PRO A 105 -16.84 -9.10 -12.92
C PRO A 105 -15.93 -10.34 -12.89
N LYS A 106 -15.06 -10.48 -13.90
CA LYS A 106 -14.07 -11.55 -13.95
C LYS A 106 -13.01 -11.37 -12.86
N ASP A 107 -12.41 -10.19 -12.75
CA ASP A 107 -11.39 -9.92 -11.72
C ASP A 107 -11.96 -10.10 -10.31
N VAL A 108 -13.22 -9.71 -10.09
CA VAL A 108 -13.93 -9.93 -8.82
C VAL A 108 -14.09 -11.43 -8.56
N SER A 109 -14.51 -12.21 -9.55
CA SER A 109 -14.65 -13.66 -9.42
C SER A 109 -13.32 -14.33 -9.10
N ASP A 110 -12.26 -13.94 -9.79
CA ASP A 110 -10.90 -14.48 -9.60
C ASP A 110 -10.41 -14.12 -8.18
N PHE A 111 -10.55 -12.85 -7.77
CA PHE A 111 -10.20 -12.40 -6.43
C PHE A 111 -10.95 -13.16 -5.33
N VAL A 112 -12.29 -13.29 -5.45
CA VAL A 112 -13.10 -14.00 -4.45
C VAL A 112 -12.70 -15.46 -4.37
N THR A 113 -12.46 -16.11 -5.51
CA THR A 113 -12.08 -17.53 -5.55
C THR A 113 -10.73 -17.75 -4.88
N THR A 114 -9.72 -16.93 -5.21
CA THR A 114 -8.40 -16.98 -4.58
C THR A 114 -8.50 -16.70 -3.09
N TRP A 115 -9.19 -15.62 -2.68
CA TRP A 115 -9.34 -15.26 -1.28
C TRP A 115 -10.02 -16.35 -0.47
N CYS A 116 -11.12 -16.92 -0.97
CA CYS A 116 -11.81 -18.03 -0.30
C CYS A 116 -10.90 -19.25 -0.13
N THR A 117 -10.14 -19.59 -1.17
CA THR A 117 -9.20 -20.72 -1.14
C THR A 117 -8.11 -20.50 -0.09
N ASP A 118 -7.52 -19.31 -0.05
CA ASP A 118 -6.44 -18.97 0.88
C ASP A 118 -6.94 -18.91 2.33
N VAL A 119 -8.10 -18.29 2.57
CA VAL A 119 -8.74 -18.27 3.89
C VAL A 119 -9.05 -19.67 4.36
N GLN A 120 -9.62 -20.51 3.50
CA GLN A 120 -9.94 -21.88 3.85
C GLN A 120 -8.66 -22.68 4.19
N ALA A 121 -7.63 -22.59 3.37
CA ALA A 121 -6.35 -23.25 3.64
C ALA A 121 -5.76 -22.78 4.98
N LYS A 122 -5.86 -21.48 5.29
CA LYS A 122 -5.38 -20.92 6.56
C LYS A 122 -6.19 -21.43 7.75
N VAL A 123 -7.51 -21.48 7.64
CA VAL A 123 -8.39 -22.00 8.69
C VAL A 123 -8.10 -23.48 8.95
N ILE A 124 -7.97 -24.31 7.90
CA ILE A 124 -7.60 -25.72 8.04
C ILE A 124 -6.24 -25.87 8.73
N SER A 125 -5.25 -25.08 8.31
CA SER A 125 -3.93 -25.07 8.95
C SER A 125 -4.00 -24.72 10.44
N LEU A 126 -4.81 -23.73 10.82
CA LEU A 126 -5.01 -23.35 12.22
C LEU A 126 -5.73 -24.45 13.00
N LEU A 127 -6.76 -25.06 12.42
CA LEU A 127 -7.50 -26.17 13.04
C LEU A 127 -6.61 -27.39 13.28
N ILE A 128 -5.77 -27.78 12.31
CA ILE A 128 -4.79 -28.86 12.48
C ILE A 128 -3.77 -28.52 13.58
N THR A 129 -3.39 -27.24 13.71
CA THR A 129 -2.47 -26.82 14.77
C THR A 129 -3.10 -26.94 16.15
N ILE A 130 -4.38 -26.60 16.28
CA ILE A 130 -5.12 -26.64 17.56
C ILE A 130 -5.55 -28.08 17.89
N VAL A 131 -5.96 -28.86 16.89
CA VAL A 131 -6.45 -30.24 17.01
C VAL A 131 -5.69 -31.13 16.02
N PRO A 132 -4.51 -31.65 16.40
CA PRO A 132 -3.64 -32.43 15.51
C PRO A 132 -4.29 -33.68 14.91
N GLU A 133 -5.29 -34.23 15.60
CA GLU A 133 -6.09 -35.40 15.19
C GLU A 133 -6.87 -35.17 13.88
N LEU A 134 -7.07 -33.91 13.50
CA LEU A 134 -7.73 -33.55 12.24
C LEU A 134 -6.82 -33.67 11.02
N LYS A 135 -5.51 -33.88 11.20
CA LYS A 135 -4.54 -33.95 10.09
C LYS A 135 -4.80 -35.11 9.11
N ASP A 136 -5.30 -36.22 9.63
CA ASP A 136 -5.56 -37.44 8.85
C ASP A 136 -6.97 -37.49 8.26
N ARG A 137 -7.83 -36.55 8.65
CA ARG A 137 -9.13 -36.34 8.02
C ARG A 137 -8.90 -35.41 6.82
N GLN A 138 -9.12 -35.90 5.60
CA GLN A 138 -9.08 -35.07 4.39
C GLN A 138 -10.18 -34.02 4.45
N LEU A 139 -9.93 -32.93 5.18
CA LEU A 139 -10.86 -31.82 5.35
C LEU A 139 -11.03 -31.15 3.99
N THR A 140 -12.19 -31.35 3.36
CA THR A 140 -12.53 -30.75 2.07
C THR A 140 -13.63 -29.72 2.22
N ALA A 141 -13.57 -28.69 1.37
CA ALA A 141 -14.35 -27.45 1.47
C ALA A 141 -15.87 -27.65 1.60
N SER A 142 -16.42 -28.74 1.07
CA SER A 142 -17.86 -28.89 0.84
C SER A 142 -18.57 -29.83 1.82
N GLN A 143 -17.88 -30.59 2.66
CA GLN A 143 -18.52 -31.62 3.49
C GLN A 143 -18.28 -31.52 5.01
N ASP A 144 -17.32 -30.71 5.48
CA ASP A 144 -16.82 -30.85 6.86
C ASP A 144 -17.26 -29.78 7.88
N TRP A 145 -18.03 -28.76 7.48
CA TRP A 145 -18.58 -27.79 8.46
C TRP A 145 -19.47 -28.46 9.52
N LEU A 146 -20.16 -29.54 9.15
CA LEU A 146 -20.96 -30.37 10.07
C LEU A 146 -20.12 -31.26 10.99
N CYS A 147 -18.86 -31.52 10.64
CA CYS A 147 -17.94 -32.35 11.41
C CYS A 147 -17.20 -31.51 12.47
N VAL A 148 -16.87 -30.26 12.14
CA VAL A 148 -16.22 -29.31 13.06
C VAL A 148 -17.18 -28.82 14.15
N SER A 149 -18.46 -28.60 13.84
CA SER A 149 -19.44 -28.15 14.85
C SER A 149 -19.67 -29.17 15.97
N LYS A 150 -19.58 -30.47 15.67
CA LYS A 150 -19.74 -31.56 16.64
C LYS A 150 -18.53 -31.79 17.55
N LEU A 151 -17.37 -31.20 17.23
CA LEU A 151 -16.15 -31.31 18.03
C LEU A 151 -15.99 -30.14 19.03
N LEU A 152 -16.84 -29.12 18.92
CA LEU A 152 -16.84 -27.92 19.76
C LEU A 152 -17.98 -27.91 20.79
N GLU A 153 -18.78 -28.98 20.86
CA GLU A 153 -19.74 -29.29 21.93
C GLU A 153 -19.11 -30.27 22.93
#